data_AF-A0A352A159-F1
#
_entry.id   AF-A0A352A159-F1
#
_cell.length_a   1.000
_cell.length_b   1.000
_cell.length_c   1.000
_cell.angle_alpha   90.00
_cell.angle_beta   90.00
_cell.angle_gamma   90.00
#
_symmetry.space_group_name_H-M   'P 1'
#
loop_
_entity.id
_entity.type
_entity.pdbx_description
1 polymer ?
#
loop_
_entity_poly.entity_id
_entity_poly.type
_entity_poly.pdbx_seq_one_letter_code
_entity_poly.pdbx_strand_id
1 'polypeptide(L)'
;MEKLNTSQSEGLLAWFGDREIKKISYDNLPAGAIGRFEGYSKRFISHREYVLQSFSGLYVVEYNSNEKAYIATQKKVFKKETGDEIHDNIYLYEEKNDGYLGHAEIFLINGESYAQVGFTETKKEFYKQGYGLRRILFLNALAQFFYKKPLASSTLFVEQYIEGQKGIYPSKRIWEKLAQNNIAKTTERNGHNSYIMSKVTKTREAVNSLLGEKI
;
A
#
# COMPACT_ATOMS: atom_id res chain seq x y z
N MET A 1 7.00 -8.92 22.47
CA MET A 1 6.30 -8.76 21.18
C MET A 1 4.89 -8.29 21.51
N GLU A 2 4.55 -7.05 21.17
CA GLU A 2 3.29 -6.42 21.56
C GLU A 2 2.25 -6.65 20.45
N LYS A 3 1.13 -7.31 20.77
CA LYS A 3 0.02 -7.51 19.85
C LYS A 3 -0.83 -6.24 19.79
N LEU A 4 -1.32 -5.89 18.60
CA LEU A 4 -2.30 -4.80 18.45
C LEU A 4 -3.58 -5.12 19.25
N ASN A 5 -4.30 -4.10 19.71
CA ASN A 5 -5.52 -4.33 20.51
C ASN A 5 -6.63 -5.02 19.67
N THR A 6 -7.59 -5.62 20.37
CA THR A 6 -8.63 -6.50 19.80
C THR A 6 -9.56 -5.80 18.78
N SER A 7 -9.90 -4.51 18.96
CA SER A 7 -10.77 -3.77 18.01
C SER A 7 -10.00 -3.28 16.79
N GLN A 8 -8.70 -3.09 16.92
CA GLN A 8 -7.78 -2.83 15.81
C GLN A 8 -7.61 -4.08 14.94
N SER A 9 -7.45 -5.26 15.55
CA SER A 9 -7.29 -6.51 14.81
C SER A 9 -8.51 -6.92 13.98
N GLU A 10 -9.75 -6.68 14.42
CA GLU A 10 -10.97 -7.09 13.68
C GLU A 10 -11.05 -6.54 12.25
N GLY A 11 -10.62 -5.28 12.06
CA GLY A 11 -10.57 -4.65 10.75
C GLY A 11 -9.63 -5.38 9.81
N LEU A 12 -8.43 -5.76 10.25
CA LEU A 12 -7.42 -6.46 9.45
C LEU A 12 -7.71 -7.96 9.29
N LEU A 13 -8.19 -8.61 10.36
CA LEU A 13 -8.62 -10.02 10.36
C LEU A 13 -9.76 -10.25 9.35
N ALA A 14 -10.66 -9.27 9.19
CA ALA A 14 -11.71 -9.32 8.17
C ALA A 14 -11.18 -9.32 6.72
N TRP A 15 -9.95 -8.83 6.47
CA TRP A 15 -9.33 -8.77 5.14
C TRP A 15 -8.32 -9.89 4.89
N PHE A 16 -7.64 -10.39 5.92
CA PHE A 16 -6.51 -11.31 5.78
C PHE A 16 -6.66 -12.63 6.54
N GLY A 17 -7.83 -12.89 7.13
CA GLY A 17 -8.05 -14.09 7.96
C GLY A 17 -7.23 -14.00 9.25
N ASP A 18 -6.71 -15.14 9.72
CA ASP A 18 -5.96 -15.25 10.98
C ASP A 18 -4.54 -14.64 10.92
N ARG A 19 -4.21 -13.89 9.86
CA ARG A 19 -2.90 -13.28 9.65
C ARG A 19 -2.67 -12.15 10.65
N GLU A 20 -1.72 -12.36 11.55
CA GLU A 20 -1.37 -11.41 12.59
C GLU A 20 -0.41 -10.33 12.05
N ILE A 21 -0.81 -9.06 12.17
CA ILE A 21 0.12 -7.93 12.02
C ILE A 21 0.87 -7.77 13.33
N LYS A 22 2.19 -7.98 13.28
CA LYS A 22 3.07 -7.90 14.45
C LYS A 22 3.87 -6.62 14.40
N LYS A 23 3.88 -5.86 15.50
CA LYS A 23 4.77 -4.71 15.65
C LYS A 23 6.21 -5.21 15.84
N ILE A 24 7.16 -4.60 15.14
CA ILE A 24 8.59 -4.93 15.18
C ILE A 24 9.44 -3.70 15.49
N SER A 25 10.70 -3.92 15.86
CA SER A 25 11.71 -2.85 15.96
C SER A 25 12.43 -2.67 14.63
N TYR A 26 13.15 -1.55 14.49
CA TYR A 26 13.94 -1.23 13.32
C TYR A 26 15.00 -2.30 13.01
N ASP A 27 15.67 -2.82 14.05
CA ASP A 27 16.70 -3.86 13.93
C ASP A 27 16.19 -5.19 13.36
N ASN A 28 14.87 -5.39 13.34
CA ASN A 28 14.23 -6.59 12.79
C ASN A 28 13.78 -6.41 11.33
N LEU A 29 14.05 -5.26 10.70
CA LEU A 29 13.76 -5.05 9.28
C LEU A 29 14.88 -5.66 8.42
N PRO A 30 14.53 -6.36 7.32
CA PRO A 30 15.54 -6.77 6.35
C PRO A 30 16.16 -5.54 5.67
N ALA A 31 17.43 -5.66 5.28
CA ALA A 31 18.18 -4.57 4.65
C ALA A 31 17.47 -4.00 3.40
N GLY A 32 16.77 -4.86 2.64
CA GLY A 32 15.95 -4.45 1.51
C GLY A 32 14.78 -3.52 1.89
N ALA A 33 14.08 -3.82 2.99
CA ALA A 33 13.02 -2.97 3.52
C ALA A 33 13.57 -1.64 4.03
N ILE A 34 14.69 -1.67 4.77
CA ILE A 34 15.37 -0.46 5.27
C ILE A 34 15.70 0.49 4.11
N GLY A 35 16.41 -0.02 3.10
CA GLY A 35 16.83 0.81 1.96
C GLY A 35 15.66 1.45 1.22
N ARG A 36 14.53 0.73 1.10
CA ARG A 36 13.32 1.27 0.46
C ARG A 36 12.62 2.28 1.36
N PHE A 37 12.37 1.95 2.63
CA PHE A 37 11.67 2.85 3.54
C PHE A 37 12.42 4.15 3.75
N GLU A 38 13.72 4.11 4.05
CA GLU A 38 14.53 5.33 4.20
C GLU A 38 14.63 6.08 2.87
N GLY A 39 14.71 5.36 1.74
CA GLY A 39 14.73 5.93 0.40
C GLY A 39 13.48 6.75 0.05
N TYR A 40 12.28 6.24 0.37
CA TYR A 40 11.02 6.97 0.16
C TYR A 40 10.79 8.03 1.23
N SER A 41 11.20 7.74 2.46
CA SER A 41 11.04 8.64 3.60
C SER A 41 11.80 9.95 3.38
N LYS A 42 13.04 9.90 2.91
CA LYS A 42 13.81 11.12 2.58
C LYS A 42 13.34 11.85 1.32
N ARG A 43 12.49 11.23 0.49
CA ARG A 43 12.03 11.84 -0.75
C ARG A 43 11.21 13.09 -0.42
N PHE A 44 11.58 14.21 -1.05
CA PHE A 44 10.97 15.54 -0.86
C PHE A 44 11.21 16.18 0.52
N ILE A 45 12.17 15.66 1.30
CA ILE A 45 12.66 16.30 2.52
C ILE A 45 14.10 16.74 2.24
N SER A 46 14.50 17.94 2.71
CA SER A 46 15.89 18.37 2.62
C SER A 46 16.79 17.39 3.35
N HIS A 47 17.97 17.09 2.78
CA HIS A 47 18.97 16.22 3.43
C HIS A 47 19.35 16.69 4.84
N ARG A 48 19.24 18.00 5.12
CA ARG A 48 19.54 18.59 6.44
C ARG A 48 18.41 18.42 7.46
N GLU A 49 17.19 18.17 7.00
CA GLU A 49 15.99 18.04 7.83
C GLU A 49 15.58 16.57 8.02
N TYR A 50 16.17 15.67 7.25
CA TYR A 50 15.86 14.26 7.31
C TYR A 50 16.49 13.57 8.52
N VAL A 51 15.67 12.85 9.27
CA VAL A 51 16.09 12.03 10.41
C VAL A 51 15.93 10.56 10.03
N LEU A 52 17.02 9.80 10.10
CA LEU A 52 17.00 8.35 9.90
C LEU A 52 16.11 7.68 10.94
N GLN A 53 15.45 6.58 10.56
CA GLN A 53 14.59 5.79 11.47
C GLN A 53 13.42 6.59 12.07
N SER A 54 12.97 7.67 11.41
CA SER A 54 11.89 8.54 11.88
C SER A 54 10.47 7.94 11.67
N PHE A 55 10.35 6.62 11.72
CA PHE A 55 9.08 5.91 11.58
C PHE A 55 8.32 5.86 12.90
N SER A 56 7.03 6.16 12.86
CA SER A 56 6.14 6.11 14.03
C SER A 56 5.69 4.69 14.38
N GLY A 57 5.85 3.75 13.45
CA GLY A 57 5.45 2.37 13.61
C GLY A 57 6.07 1.48 12.54
N LEU A 58 6.47 0.28 12.94
CA LEU A 58 7.02 -0.74 12.07
C LEU A 58 6.28 -2.05 12.33
N TYR A 59 5.88 -2.73 11.27
CA TYR A 59 5.09 -3.94 11.36
C TYR A 59 5.55 -4.98 10.34
N VAL A 60 5.27 -6.25 10.65
CA VAL A 60 5.41 -7.37 9.72
C VAL A 60 4.10 -8.14 9.65
N VAL A 61 3.80 -8.64 8.45
CA VAL A 61 2.72 -9.57 8.16
C VAL A 61 3.31 -10.76 7.43
N GLU A 62 3.10 -11.95 7.96
CA GLU A 62 3.51 -13.20 7.33
C GLU A 62 2.31 -13.76 6.57
N TYR A 63 2.38 -13.80 5.24
CA TYR A 63 1.31 -14.35 4.43
C TYR A 63 1.31 -15.88 4.46
N ASN A 64 2.51 -16.47 4.44
CA ASN A 64 2.84 -17.88 4.59
C ASN A 64 4.34 -18.01 4.95
N SER A 65 4.88 -19.24 5.01
CA SER A 65 6.29 -19.48 5.38
C SER A 65 7.31 -18.75 4.51
N ASN A 66 6.92 -18.40 3.28
CA ASN A 66 7.82 -17.90 2.26
C ASN A 66 7.52 -16.47 1.83
N GLU A 67 6.46 -15.84 2.34
CA GLU A 67 6.01 -14.52 1.88
C GLU A 67 5.71 -13.59 3.05
N LYS A 68 6.36 -12.42 3.04
CA LYS A 68 6.26 -11.43 4.12
C LYS A 68 6.01 -10.04 3.55
N ALA A 69 5.28 -9.23 4.31
CA ALA A 69 5.12 -7.81 4.09
C ALA A 69 5.64 -7.05 5.32
N TYR A 70 6.53 -6.11 5.09
CA TYR A 70 6.98 -5.14 6.09
C TYR A 70 6.26 -3.83 5.83
N ILE A 71 5.88 -3.14 6.90
CA ILE A 71 5.12 -1.91 6.85
C ILE A 71 5.81 -0.88 7.73
N ALA A 72 5.99 0.33 7.22
CA ALA A 72 6.47 1.46 8.00
C ALA A 72 5.46 2.62 7.91
N THR A 73 5.15 3.23 9.06
CA THR A 73 4.29 4.40 9.13
C THR A 73 5.11 5.64 9.46
N GLN A 74 4.79 6.77 8.84
CA GLN A 74 5.49 8.02 9.07
C GLN A 74 4.57 9.22 8.87
N LYS A 75 4.71 10.24 9.73
CA LYS A 75 4.11 11.56 9.50
C LYS A 75 5.15 12.49 8.87
N LYS A 76 4.79 13.13 7.75
CA LYS A 76 5.58 14.17 7.09
C LYS A 76 4.83 15.49 7.15
N VAL A 77 5.56 16.57 7.38
CA VAL A 77 5.01 17.93 7.40
C VAL A 77 5.70 18.73 6.30
N PHE A 78 4.92 19.22 5.35
CA PHE A 78 5.38 20.07 4.26
C PHE A 78 4.95 21.50 4.56
N LYS A 79 5.93 22.36 4.85
CA LYS A 79 5.66 23.79 5.05
C LYS A 79 5.27 24.42 3.73
N LYS A 80 4.08 25.02 3.65
CA LYS A 80 3.63 25.79 2.49
C LYS A 80 3.24 27.20 2.94
N GLU A 81 3.27 28.14 2.01
CA GLU A 81 2.85 29.54 2.25
C GLU A 81 1.41 29.63 2.75
N THR A 82 0.55 28.70 2.31
CA THR A 82 -0.88 28.61 2.67
C THR A 82 -1.13 27.85 3.98
N GLY A 83 -0.09 27.44 4.70
CA GLY A 83 -0.17 26.59 5.88
C GLY A 83 0.44 25.20 5.67
N ASP A 84 0.77 24.54 6.78
CA ASP A 84 1.43 23.23 6.76
C ASP A 84 0.51 22.14 6.17
N GLU A 85 1.03 21.38 5.21
CA GLU A 85 0.38 20.19 4.69
C GLU A 85 0.96 18.95 5.37
N ILE A 86 0.12 18.23 6.10
CA ILE A 86 0.52 17.03 6.84
C ILE A 86 0.14 15.80 6.03
N HIS A 87 1.11 14.93 5.78
CA HIS A 87 0.93 13.63 5.15
C HIS A 87 1.19 12.53 6.16
N ASP A 88 0.19 11.71 6.44
CA ASP A 88 0.41 10.41 7.08
C ASP A 88 0.71 9.39 5.98
N ASN A 89 1.88 8.78 6.04
CA ASN A 89 2.41 7.88 5.02
C ASN A 89 2.49 6.45 5.57
N ILE A 90 2.20 5.49 4.70
CA ILE A 90 2.46 4.06 4.92
C ILE A 90 3.28 3.55 3.74
N TYR A 91 4.42 2.97 4.07
CA TYR A 91 5.29 2.26 3.15
C TYR A 91 5.10 0.76 3.31
N LEU A 92 5.09 0.04 2.20
CA LEU A 92 4.95 -1.40 2.14
C LEU A 92 6.12 -1.98 1.36
N TYR A 93 6.77 -2.99 1.90
CA TYR A 93 7.79 -3.78 1.21
C TYR A 93 7.44 -5.26 1.33
N GLU A 94 7.41 -5.97 0.20
CA GLU A 94 7.06 -7.38 0.16
C GLU A 94 8.24 -8.24 -0.29
N GLU A 95 8.39 -9.40 0.36
CA GLU A 95 9.37 -10.42 0.04
C GLU A 95 8.70 -11.76 -0.28
N LYS A 96 9.36 -12.55 -1.14
CA LYS A 96 9.10 -13.96 -1.40
C LYS A 96 10.42 -14.72 -1.41
N ASN A 97 10.55 -15.77 -0.59
CA ASN A 97 11.79 -16.53 -0.39
C ASN A 97 12.99 -15.61 -0.11
N ASP A 98 12.82 -14.64 0.80
CA ASP A 98 13.82 -13.60 1.14
C ASP A 98 14.24 -12.70 -0.04
N GLY A 99 13.55 -12.79 -1.18
CA GLY A 99 13.76 -11.96 -2.36
C GLY A 99 12.71 -10.87 -2.49
N TYR A 100 13.10 -9.73 -3.05
CA TYR A 100 12.18 -8.62 -3.33
C TYR A 100 11.02 -9.03 -4.26
N LEU A 101 9.79 -8.89 -3.80
CA LEU A 101 8.58 -9.15 -4.57
C LEU A 101 7.98 -7.86 -5.13
N GLY A 102 7.94 -6.80 -4.32
CA GLY A 102 7.34 -5.53 -4.70
C GLY A 102 7.26 -4.55 -3.54
N HIS A 103 6.80 -3.34 -3.81
CA HIS A 103 6.58 -2.35 -2.76
C HIS A 103 5.42 -1.42 -3.15
N ALA A 104 4.95 -0.66 -2.17
CA ALA A 104 4.00 0.42 -2.41
C ALA A 104 4.09 1.51 -1.34
N GLU A 105 3.48 2.64 -1.66
CA GLU A 105 3.33 3.81 -0.80
C GLU A 105 1.87 4.26 -0.87
N ILE A 106 1.27 4.49 0.28
CA ILE A 106 0.00 5.22 0.39
C ILE A 106 0.17 6.39 1.35
N PHE A 107 -0.54 7.47 1.10
CA PHE A 107 -0.56 8.63 1.99
C PHE A 107 -1.96 9.18 2.16
N LEU A 108 -2.22 9.78 3.31
CA LEU A 108 -3.38 10.61 3.56
C LEU A 108 -2.91 12.04 3.83
N ILE A 109 -3.40 12.99 3.04
CA ILE A 109 -3.24 14.41 3.32
C ILE A 109 -4.32 14.83 4.31
N ASN A 110 -3.97 15.60 5.33
CA ASN A 110 -4.94 16.10 6.31
C ASN A 110 -6.12 16.81 5.61
N GLY A 111 -7.35 16.46 6.00
CA GLY A 111 -8.59 16.98 5.42
C GLY A 111 -9.14 16.16 4.24
N GLU A 112 -8.36 15.26 3.65
CA GLU A 112 -8.82 14.45 2.51
C GLU A 112 -9.82 13.36 2.92
N SER A 113 -10.72 13.05 1.98
CA SER A 113 -11.77 12.03 2.18
C SER A 113 -11.29 10.60 1.93
N TYR A 114 -10.10 10.43 1.35
CA TYR A 114 -9.53 9.15 0.96
C TYR A 114 -8.00 9.17 1.07
N ALA A 115 -7.42 8.00 1.36
CA ALA A 115 -5.99 7.80 1.22
C ALA A 115 -5.65 7.56 -0.26
N GLN A 116 -4.47 7.95 -0.70
CA GLN A 116 -4.06 7.86 -2.10
C GLN A 116 -2.87 6.92 -2.24
N VAL A 117 -2.87 6.11 -3.31
CA VAL A 117 -1.68 5.34 -3.72
C VAL A 117 -0.66 6.30 -4.31
N GLY A 118 0.44 6.57 -3.61
CA GLY A 118 1.54 7.35 -4.14
C GLY A 118 2.40 6.58 -5.13
N PHE A 119 2.64 5.29 -4.85
CA PHE A 119 3.44 4.44 -5.71
C PHE A 119 3.11 2.96 -5.51
N THR A 120 3.29 2.15 -6.57
CA THR A 120 3.21 0.69 -6.47
C THR A 120 4.06 0.03 -7.55
N GLU A 121 4.82 -1.00 -7.17
CA GLU A 121 5.64 -1.78 -8.08
C GLU A 121 5.58 -3.27 -7.70
N THR A 122 5.62 -4.12 -8.73
CA THR A 122 5.85 -5.56 -8.60
C THR A 122 7.14 -5.86 -9.35
N LYS A 123 7.95 -6.82 -8.90
CA LYS A 123 9.10 -7.27 -9.69
C LYS A 123 8.61 -7.97 -10.97
N LYS A 124 9.30 -7.76 -12.09
CA LYS A 124 8.87 -8.20 -13.43
C LYS A 124 8.52 -9.69 -13.51
N GLU A 125 9.33 -10.54 -12.89
CA GLU A 125 9.12 -12.00 -12.86
C GLU A 125 7.78 -12.41 -12.21
N PHE A 126 7.23 -11.58 -11.34
CA PHE A 126 5.96 -11.79 -10.65
C PHE A 126 4.78 -11.11 -11.34
N TYR A 127 4.98 -10.50 -12.51
CA TYR A 127 3.88 -9.95 -13.30
C TYR A 127 2.90 -11.04 -13.69
N LYS A 128 1.61 -10.67 -13.74
CA LYS A 128 0.47 -11.56 -14.05
C LYS A 128 0.19 -12.68 -13.02
N GLN A 129 0.99 -12.80 -11.96
CA GLN A 129 0.76 -13.77 -10.88
C GLN A 129 -0.20 -13.26 -9.77
N GLY A 130 -0.96 -12.20 -10.03
CA GLY A 130 -1.94 -11.66 -9.06
C GLY A 130 -1.37 -10.81 -7.93
N TYR A 131 -0.05 -10.75 -7.72
CA TYR A 131 0.56 -9.99 -6.63
C TYR A 131 0.25 -8.48 -6.63
N GLY A 132 0.19 -7.85 -7.80
CA GLY A 132 -0.19 -6.44 -7.88
C GLY A 132 -1.63 -6.20 -7.39
N LEU A 133 -2.57 -7.10 -7.71
CA LEU A 133 -3.95 -7.04 -7.23
C LEU A 133 -4.00 -7.24 -5.71
N ARG A 134 -3.32 -8.28 -5.20
CA ARG A 134 -3.19 -8.52 -3.76
C ARG A 134 -2.67 -7.30 -3.03
N ARG A 135 -1.64 -6.64 -3.57
CA ARG A 135 -1.07 -5.43 -2.99
C ARG A 135 -2.08 -4.28 -2.90
N ILE A 136 -2.84 -3.99 -3.95
CA ILE A 136 -3.85 -2.93 -3.91
C ILE A 136 -4.93 -3.23 -2.85
N LEU A 137 -5.36 -4.48 -2.75
CA LEU A 137 -6.30 -4.91 -1.70
C LEU A 137 -5.69 -4.78 -0.30
N PHE A 138 -4.41 -5.14 -0.16
CA PHE A 138 -3.64 -4.97 1.08
C PHE A 138 -3.57 -3.51 1.51
N LEU A 139 -3.20 -2.62 0.58
CA LEU A 139 -3.15 -1.19 0.81
C LEU A 139 -4.52 -0.61 1.19
N ASN A 140 -5.61 -1.12 0.61
CA ASN A 140 -6.94 -0.66 0.99
C ASN A 140 -7.29 -1.05 2.42
N ALA A 141 -6.93 -2.27 2.84
CA ALA A 141 -7.10 -2.68 4.24
C ALA A 141 -6.23 -1.83 5.18
N LEU A 142 -4.99 -1.51 4.81
CA LEU A 142 -4.12 -0.62 5.59
C LEU A 142 -4.71 0.80 5.69
N ALA A 143 -5.22 1.36 4.59
CA ALA A 143 -5.89 2.66 4.61
C ALA A 143 -7.11 2.67 5.55
N GLN A 144 -7.93 1.62 5.49
CA GLN A 144 -9.06 1.48 6.41
C GLN A 144 -8.60 1.29 7.85
N PHE A 145 -7.54 0.53 8.08
CA PHE A 145 -7.02 0.26 9.41
C PHE A 145 -6.45 1.51 10.08
N PHE A 146 -5.46 2.14 9.45
CA PHE A 146 -4.72 3.28 10.01
C PHE A 146 -5.48 4.60 9.87
N TYR A 147 -6.20 4.80 8.77
CA TYR A 147 -6.82 6.09 8.46
C TYR A 147 -8.34 6.11 8.62
N LYS A 148 -9.00 4.94 8.68
CA LYS A 148 -10.47 4.83 8.62
C LYS A 148 -11.03 5.49 7.34
N LYS A 149 -10.27 5.44 6.25
CA LYS A 149 -10.61 6.04 4.94
C LYS A 149 -10.51 5.01 3.81
N PRO A 150 -11.29 5.15 2.74
CA PRO A 150 -11.12 4.36 1.51
C PRO A 150 -9.80 4.70 0.82
N LEU A 151 -9.29 3.74 0.05
CA LEU A 151 -8.14 3.93 -0.84
C LEU A 151 -8.60 4.43 -2.21
N ALA A 152 -7.88 5.40 -2.75
CA ALA A 152 -8.01 5.90 -4.10
C ALA A 152 -6.74 5.66 -4.91
N SER A 153 -6.89 5.43 -6.21
CA SER A 153 -5.76 5.44 -7.15
C SER A 153 -5.16 6.83 -7.28
N SER A 154 -3.86 6.92 -7.58
CA SER A 154 -3.28 8.14 -8.15
C SER A 154 -3.85 8.39 -9.56
N THR A 155 -3.94 9.66 -9.95
CA THR A 155 -4.18 10.06 -11.35
C THR A 155 -2.93 9.83 -12.23
N LEU A 156 -1.76 9.71 -11.60
CA LEU A 156 -0.48 9.42 -12.22
C LEU A 156 -0.16 7.93 -12.03
N PHE A 157 -0.50 7.13 -13.04
CA PHE A 157 -0.08 5.74 -13.09
C PHE A 157 1.35 5.65 -13.61
N VAL A 158 2.17 4.84 -12.94
CA VAL A 158 3.56 4.62 -13.36
C VAL A 158 3.59 3.67 -14.55
N GLU A 159 4.17 4.12 -15.67
CA GLU A 159 4.46 3.26 -16.82
C GLU A 159 5.54 2.24 -16.43
N GLN A 160 5.32 0.97 -16.75
CA GLN A 160 6.32 -0.08 -16.55
C GLN A 160 6.75 -0.63 -17.90
N TYR A 161 8.06 -0.60 -18.15
CA TYR A 161 8.63 -1.17 -19.35
C TYR A 161 8.68 -2.70 -19.24
N ILE A 162 7.81 -3.36 -20.00
CA ILE A 162 7.86 -4.80 -20.24
C ILE A 162 8.50 -4.98 -21.62
N GLU A 163 9.46 -5.90 -21.73
CA GLU A 163 10.18 -6.14 -22.99
C GLU A 163 9.18 -6.43 -24.13
N GLY A 164 9.28 -5.68 -25.22
CA GLY A 164 8.35 -5.74 -26.34
C GLY A 164 6.99 -5.05 -26.14
N GLN A 165 6.74 -4.38 -24.99
CA GLN A 165 5.48 -3.70 -24.70
C GLN A 165 5.69 -2.34 -24.02
N LYS A 166 5.72 -1.27 -24.85
CA LYS A 166 5.73 0.13 -24.39
C LYS A 166 4.32 0.57 -24.00
N GLY A 167 4.17 1.44 -23.00
CA GLY A 167 2.88 2.03 -22.60
C GLY A 167 2.02 1.15 -21.69
N ILE A 168 2.59 0.17 -20.98
CA ILE A 168 1.83 -0.63 -20.01
C ILE A 168 1.85 0.05 -18.65
N TYR A 169 0.66 0.22 -18.09
CA TYR A 169 0.42 0.70 -16.74
C TYR A 169 -0.22 -0.43 -15.92
N PRO A 170 0.55 -1.40 -15.36
CA PRO A 170 -0.03 -2.56 -14.70
C PRO A 170 -0.94 -2.19 -13.53
N SER A 171 -0.59 -1.14 -12.80
CA SER A 171 -1.43 -0.58 -11.73
C SER A 171 -2.77 -0.08 -12.25
N LYS A 172 -2.80 0.65 -13.38
CA LYS A 172 -4.06 1.10 -14.01
C LYS A 172 -4.96 -0.07 -14.38
N ARG A 173 -4.42 -1.11 -15.01
CA ARG A 173 -5.18 -2.31 -15.39
C ARG A 173 -5.79 -3.03 -14.19
N ILE A 174 -5.08 -3.05 -13.06
CA ILE A 174 -5.61 -3.62 -11.81
C ILE A 174 -6.83 -2.80 -11.35
N TRP A 175 -6.75 -1.47 -11.36
CA TRP A 175 -7.86 -0.60 -10.98
C TRP A 175 -9.06 -0.70 -11.93
N GLU A 176 -8.82 -0.76 -13.24
CA GLU A 176 -9.86 -1.01 -14.24
C GLU A 176 -10.57 -2.35 -13.97
N LYS A 177 -9.80 -3.41 -13.69
CA LYS A 177 -10.36 -4.72 -13.32
C LYS A 177 -11.18 -4.64 -12.03
N LEU A 178 -10.70 -3.94 -11.00
CA LEU A 178 -11.45 -3.71 -9.76
C LEU A 178 -12.76 -2.96 -10.02
N ALA A 179 -12.76 -1.97 -10.91
CA ALA A 179 -13.96 -1.22 -11.28
C ALA A 179 -14.98 -2.07 -12.04
N GLN A 180 -14.53 -2.85 -13.04
CA GLN A 180 -15.37 -3.79 -13.79
C GLN A 180 -16.06 -4.83 -12.91
N ASN A 181 -15.43 -5.18 -11.78
CA ASN A 181 -15.98 -6.13 -10.81
C ASN A 181 -16.74 -5.44 -9.65
N ASN A 182 -17.10 -4.15 -9.78
CA ASN A 182 -17.81 -3.37 -8.77
C ASN A 182 -17.09 -3.25 -7.41
N ILE A 183 -15.79 -3.48 -7.38
CA ILE A 183 -14.95 -3.38 -6.18
C ILE A 183 -14.48 -1.95 -5.98
N ALA A 184 -14.18 -1.25 -7.06
CA ALA A 184 -13.89 0.18 -7.08
C ALA A 184 -14.95 0.93 -7.89
N LYS A 185 -15.15 2.20 -7.57
CA LYS A 185 -15.93 3.13 -8.40
C LYS A 185 -14.99 3.97 -9.22
N THR A 186 -15.27 4.10 -10.52
CA THR A 186 -14.61 5.09 -11.36
C THR A 186 -15.15 6.48 -11.03
N THR A 187 -14.25 7.45 -10.92
CA THR A 187 -14.54 8.87 -10.76
C THR A 187 -13.61 9.67 -11.68
N GLU A 188 -13.88 10.95 -11.86
CA GLU A 188 -13.03 11.85 -12.62
C GLU A 188 -12.36 12.85 -11.68
N ARG A 189 -11.05 13.01 -11.80
CA ARG A 189 -10.27 13.99 -11.05
C ARG A 189 -9.28 14.65 -12.00
N ASN A 190 -9.36 15.97 -12.12
CA ASN A 190 -8.49 16.77 -12.98
C ASN A 190 -8.47 16.29 -14.45
N GLY A 191 -9.62 15.90 -15.00
CA GLY A 191 -9.72 15.40 -16.38
C GLY A 191 -9.21 13.97 -16.59
N HIS A 192 -8.90 13.25 -15.51
CA HIS A 192 -8.41 11.87 -15.57
C HIS A 192 -9.29 10.92 -14.75
N ASN A 193 -9.47 9.70 -15.26
CA ASN A 193 -10.10 8.63 -14.49
C ASN A 193 -9.27 8.32 -13.25
N SER A 194 -9.93 8.37 -12.09
CA SER A 194 -9.45 7.86 -10.82
C SER A 194 -10.43 6.79 -10.31
N TYR A 195 -9.97 5.98 -9.37
CA TYR A 195 -10.72 4.84 -8.85
C TYR A 195 -10.73 4.91 -7.33
N ILE A 196 -11.89 4.76 -6.72
CA ILE A 196 -12.06 4.75 -5.26
C ILE A 196 -12.60 3.39 -4.84
N MET A 197 -11.91 2.73 -3.91
CA MET A 197 -12.35 1.46 -3.36
C MET A 197 -13.72 1.59 -2.67
N SER A 198 -14.60 0.64 -2.95
CA SER A 198 -15.89 0.50 -2.24
C SER A 198 -15.67 0.10 -0.77
N LYS A 199 -16.72 0.27 0.05
CA LYS A 199 -16.70 -0.14 1.47
C LYS A 199 -16.38 -1.65 1.62
N VAL A 200 -15.69 -1.96 2.72
CA VAL A 200 -15.08 -3.24 3.12
C VAL A 200 -15.90 -4.49 2.76
N THR A 201 -17.20 -4.49 3.03
CA THR A 201 -18.06 -5.66 2.87
C THR A 201 -18.12 -6.18 1.42
N LYS A 202 -18.14 -5.26 0.43
CA LYS A 202 -18.20 -5.63 -1.00
C LYS A 202 -16.86 -6.13 -1.55
N THR A 203 -15.75 -5.69 -0.96
CA THR A 203 -14.44 -6.11 -1.44
C THR A 203 -14.11 -7.53 -0.98
N ARG A 204 -14.49 -7.94 0.24
CA ARG A 204 -14.23 -9.30 0.75
C ARG A 204 -14.85 -10.39 -0.12
N GLU A 205 -16.13 -10.26 -0.47
CA GLU A 205 -16.85 -11.21 -1.33
C GLU A 205 -16.24 -11.29 -2.74
N ALA A 206 -15.83 -10.14 -3.28
CA ALA A 206 -15.28 -10.04 -4.62
C ALA A 206 -13.82 -10.50 -4.73
N VAL A 207 -13.05 -10.47 -3.64
CA VAL A 207 -11.66 -10.98 -3.58
C VAL A 207 -11.62 -12.50 -3.67
N ASN A 208 -12.55 -13.19 -3.02
CA ASN A 208 -12.64 -14.66 -3.11
C ASN A 208 -12.98 -15.12 -4.53
N SER A 209 -13.82 -14.36 -5.25
CA SER A 209 -14.13 -14.60 -6.67
C SER A 209 -12.96 -14.29 -7.61
N LEU A 210 -12.15 -13.26 -7.32
CA LEU A 210 -11.05 -12.81 -8.18
C LEU A 210 -9.73 -13.55 -7.99
N LEU A 211 -9.47 -14.13 -6.81
CA LEU A 211 -8.22 -14.82 -6.49
C LEU A 211 -8.34 -16.34 -6.58
N GLY A 212 -9.53 -16.88 -6.87
CA GLY A 212 -9.77 -18.31 -7.09
C GLY A 212 -9.29 -19.16 -5.92
N GLU A 213 -10.06 -19.21 -4.84
CA GLU A 213 -9.95 -20.13 -3.68
C GLU A 213 -8.58 -20.79 -3.42
N LYS A 214 -7.48 -20.03 -3.42
CA LYS A 214 -6.19 -20.46 -2.87
C LYS A 214 -5.46 -19.24 -2.33
N ILE A 215 -5.84 -18.87 -1.11
CA ILE A 215 -4.98 -18.17 -0.17
C ILE A 215 -4.70 -19.13 0.98
#